data_AF-A0A8X8ZK03-F1
#
_entry.id   AF-A0A8X8ZK03-F1
#
_cell.length_a   1.000
_cell.length_b   1.000
_cell.length_c   1.000
_cell.angle_alpha   90.00
_cell.angle_beta   90.00
_cell.angle_gamma   90.00
#
_symmetry.space_group_name_H-M   'P 1'
#
loop_
_entity.id
_entity.type
_entity.pdbx_description
1 polymer ?
#
loop_
_entity_poly.entity_id
_entity_poly.type
_entity_poly.pdbx_seq_one_letter_code
_entity_poly.pdbx_strand_id
1 'polypeptide(L)'
;MSPYFMKWNEGFLIMGTQFAAGVFLGTALMHFLSDSNETFGELTDTEYPFAFMLACAGYLMTMAADCLVSHLYAKKSTHASDLELQANPSNSNSLSSDAKPQDNGSREAQASFTRATSLGDSVLLIAALCFHSVFEGIAIGVAETKADAWRALWTVCLHKIFAAVAMGIALLRMMPARPLLSSATYAFAFAISTPIGVAIGIVIDSTTQGQVADWIFAISMGLACGVFIYVSINHLLSKGYKPLNKVAVDTPRYR
;
A
#
# COMPACT_ATOMS: atom_id res chain seq x y z
N MET A 1 -24.23 14.42 -15.40
CA MET A 1 -24.46 13.27 -14.50
C MET A 1 -23.38 13.27 -13.44
N SER A 2 -23.72 13.76 -12.24
CA SER A 2 -22.83 14.07 -11.10
C SER A 2 -22.57 12.80 -10.26
N PRO A 3 -21.38 12.61 -9.63
CA PRO A 3 -20.89 11.32 -9.09
C PRO A 3 -21.59 10.83 -7.80
N TYR A 4 -22.87 11.15 -7.61
CA TYR A 4 -23.67 10.79 -6.43
C TYR A 4 -24.29 9.38 -6.49
N PHE A 5 -24.02 8.60 -7.53
CA PHE A 5 -24.90 7.47 -7.88
C PHE A 5 -24.65 6.13 -7.16
N MET A 6 -23.67 6.01 -6.27
CA MET A 6 -23.63 4.88 -5.34
C MET A 6 -23.16 5.30 -3.95
N LYS A 7 -24.12 5.56 -3.06
CA LYS A 7 -23.90 5.42 -1.62
C LYS A 7 -23.71 3.92 -1.34
N TRP A 8 -22.48 3.43 -1.49
CA TRP A 8 -22.15 2.06 -1.13
C TRP A 8 -22.45 1.84 0.36
N ASN A 9 -23.02 0.69 0.70
CA ASN A 9 -23.25 0.32 2.08
C ASN A 9 -21.90 0.26 2.81
N GLU A 10 -21.74 0.99 3.91
CA GLU A 10 -20.49 1.03 4.67
C GLU A 10 -20.09 -0.36 5.18
N GLY A 11 -21.07 -1.21 5.52
CA GLY A 11 -20.83 -2.61 5.89
C GLY A 11 -20.27 -3.44 4.73
N PHE A 12 -20.75 -3.21 3.50
CA PHE A 12 -20.22 -3.86 2.30
C PHE A 12 -18.77 -3.44 2.03
N LEU A 13 -18.45 -2.15 2.19
CA LEU A 13 -17.08 -1.64 2.05
C LEU A 13 -16.14 -2.18 3.12
N ILE A 14 -16.60 -2.30 4.37
CA ILE A 14 -15.85 -2.93 5.47
C ILE A 14 -15.50 -4.37 5.12
N MET A 15 -16.53 -5.17 4.81
CA MET A 15 -16.38 -6.59 4.51
C MET A 15 -15.48 -6.81 3.28
N GLY A 16 -15.66 -6.01 2.23
CA GLY A 16 -14.81 -6.09 1.05
C GLY A 16 -13.36 -5.69 1.30
N THR A 17 -13.08 -4.77 2.23
CA THR A 17 -11.69 -4.43 2.62
C THR A 17 -11.05 -5.57 3.40
N GLN A 18 -11.80 -6.24 4.28
CA GLN A 18 -11.32 -7.40 5.01
C GLN A 18 -11.07 -8.59 4.08
N PHE A 19 -11.95 -8.80 3.09
CA PHE A 19 -11.75 -9.77 2.03
C PHE A 19 -10.47 -9.46 1.23
N ALA A 20 -10.30 -8.21 0.79
CA ALA A 20 -9.10 -7.77 0.08
C ALA A 20 -7.81 -8.02 0.90
N ALA A 21 -7.84 -7.75 2.20
CA ALA A 21 -6.72 -8.02 3.08
C ALA A 21 -6.39 -9.52 3.17
N GLY A 22 -7.41 -10.39 3.24
CA GLY A 22 -7.22 -11.83 3.22
C GLY A 22 -6.61 -12.32 1.91
N VAL A 23 -7.06 -11.78 0.77
CA VAL A 23 -6.47 -12.09 -0.55
C VAL A 23 -5.00 -11.67 -0.59
N PHE A 24 -4.67 -10.44 -0.19
CA PHE A 24 -3.27 -9.96 -0.25
C PHE A 24 -2.36 -10.74 0.70
N LEU A 25 -2.84 -11.06 1.90
CA LEU A 25 -2.09 -11.85 2.86
C LEU A 25 -1.87 -13.27 2.36
N GLY A 26 -2.89 -13.90 1.76
CA GLY A 26 -2.80 -15.21 1.13
C GLY A 26 -1.79 -15.21 -0.01
N THR A 27 -1.85 -14.22 -0.91
CA THR A 27 -0.91 -14.04 -2.02
C THR A 27 0.54 -13.88 -1.51
N ALA A 28 0.77 -13.05 -0.49
CA ALA A 28 2.10 -12.86 0.07
C ALA A 28 2.69 -14.18 0.62
N LEU A 29 1.91 -14.93 1.38
CA LEU A 29 2.39 -16.13 2.07
C LEU A 29 2.48 -17.36 1.16
N MET A 30 1.50 -17.56 0.27
CA MET A 30 1.43 -18.77 -0.57
C MET A 30 2.19 -18.62 -1.87
N HIS A 31 2.27 -17.40 -2.42
CA HIS A 31 2.91 -17.15 -3.70
C HIS A 31 4.30 -16.56 -3.47
N PHE A 32 4.39 -15.34 -2.93
CA PHE A 32 5.68 -14.63 -2.95
C PHE A 32 6.72 -15.30 -2.06
N LEU A 33 6.30 -15.70 -0.86
CA LEU A 33 7.19 -16.38 0.05
C LEU A 33 7.60 -17.75 -0.48
N SER A 34 6.67 -18.49 -1.10
CA SER A 34 6.96 -19.80 -1.68
C SER A 34 7.93 -19.68 -2.85
N ASP A 35 7.63 -18.82 -3.83
CA ASP A 35 8.46 -18.60 -5.02
C ASP A 35 9.86 -18.14 -4.64
N SER A 36 9.97 -17.15 -3.73
CA SER A 36 11.25 -16.68 -3.23
C SER A 36 12.05 -17.82 -2.56
N ASN A 37 11.38 -18.64 -1.75
CA ASN A 37 12.03 -19.74 -1.05
C ASN A 37 12.47 -20.87 -1.98
N GLU A 38 11.68 -21.20 -2.99
CA GLU A 38 12.03 -22.18 -4.01
C GLU A 38 13.22 -21.71 -4.85
N THR A 39 13.17 -20.48 -5.38
CA THR A 39 14.28 -19.93 -6.17
C THR A 39 15.57 -19.80 -5.36
N PHE A 40 15.51 -19.42 -4.07
CA PHE A 40 16.72 -19.45 -3.23
C PHE A 40 17.26 -20.86 -3.01
N GLY A 41 16.38 -21.87 -2.91
CA GLY A 41 16.79 -23.27 -2.79
C GLY A 41 17.53 -23.79 -4.03
N GLU A 42 17.23 -23.24 -5.21
CA GLU A 42 17.94 -23.54 -6.46
C GLU A 42 19.26 -22.75 -6.61
N LEU A 43 19.32 -21.54 -6.04
CA LEU A 43 20.47 -20.65 -6.18
C LEU A 43 21.61 -20.87 -5.19
N THR A 44 21.32 -21.41 -4.00
CA THR A 44 22.33 -21.61 -2.95
C THR A 44 22.14 -22.91 -2.20
N ASP A 45 23.24 -23.64 -1.99
CA ASP A 45 23.26 -24.88 -1.20
C ASP A 45 23.24 -24.63 0.32
N THR A 46 23.25 -23.36 0.75
CA THR A 46 23.20 -22.99 2.17
C THR A 46 21.78 -23.12 2.73
N GLU A 47 21.61 -23.87 3.82
CA GLU A 47 20.33 -23.99 4.56
C GLU A 47 19.95 -22.73 5.37
N TYR A 48 20.07 -21.54 4.77
CA TYR A 48 19.66 -20.29 5.40
C TYR A 48 18.34 -19.77 4.79
N PRO A 49 17.32 -19.41 5.61
CA PRO A 49 16.00 -19.02 5.12
C PRO A 49 15.97 -17.57 4.60
N PHE A 50 16.68 -17.30 3.49
CA PHE A 50 16.79 -15.97 2.89
C PHE A 50 15.44 -15.34 2.55
N ALA A 51 14.51 -16.12 2.00
CA ALA A 51 13.17 -15.65 1.65
C ALA A 51 12.43 -15.07 2.88
N PHE A 52 12.47 -15.78 4.01
CA PHE A 52 11.82 -15.34 5.26
C PHE A 52 12.52 -14.12 5.88
N MET A 53 13.85 -14.09 5.85
CA MET A 53 14.61 -12.92 6.29
C MET A 53 14.23 -11.68 5.47
N LEU A 54 14.16 -11.82 4.15
CA LEU A 54 13.79 -10.72 3.25
C LEU A 54 12.32 -10.31 3.41
N ALA A 55 11.42 -11.25 3.70
CA ALA A 55 10.04 -10.91 4.08
C ALA A 55 9.99 -10.05 5.36
N CYS A 56 10.74 -10.41 6.39
CA CYS A 56 10.87 -9.57 7.59
C CYS A 56 11.47 -8.19 7.26
N ALA A 57 12.50 -8.14 6.42
CA ALA A 57 13.12 -6.89 6.00
C ALA A 57 12.15 -5.99 5.22
N GLY A 58 11.38 -6.55 4.29
CA GLY A 58 10.36 -5.83 3.52
C GLY A 58 9.25 -5.25 4.40
N TYR A 59 8.81 -6.01 5.42
CA TYR A 59 7.83 -5.53 6.40
C TYR A 59 8.38 -4.31 7.17
N LEU A 60 9.59 -4.43 7.72
CA LEU A 60 10.23 -3.36 8.50
C LEU A 60 10.52 -2.12 7.64
N MET A 61 10.95 -2.31 6.40
CA MET A 61 11.18 -1.23 5.45
C MET A 61 9.89 -0.44 5.18
N THR A 62 8.77 -1.14 5.00
CA THR A 62 7.46 -0.51 4.78
C THR A 62 6.99 0.24 6.03
N MET A 63 7.16 -0.35 7.21
CA MET A 63 6.88 0.30 8.49
C MET A 63 7.71 1.58 8.67
N ALA A 64 9.01 1.52 8.36
CA ALA A 64 9.88 2.68 8.43
C ALA A 64 9.46 3.78 7.45
N ALA A 65 9.03 3.41 6.24
CA ALA A 65 8.48 4.34 5.26
C ALA A 65 7.21 5.03 5.79
N ASP A 66 6.27 4.26 6.36
CA ASP A 66 5.06 4.79 7.00
C ASP A 66 5.38 5.77 8.16
N CYS A 67 6.33 5.39 9.01
CA CYS A 67 6.81 6.25 10.08
C CYS A 67 7.43 7.54 9.53
N LEU A 68 8.27 7.44 8.50
CA LEU A 68 8.92 8.60 7.88
C LEU A 68 7.89 9.54 7.26
N VAL A 69 6.93 9.00 6.51
CA VAL A 69 5.82 9.75 5.92
C VAL A 69 5.06 10.50 7.02
N SER A 70 4.68 9.81 8.09
CA SER A 70 3.97 10.40 9.23
C SER A 70 4.77 11.52 9.92
N HIS A 71 6.08 11.31 10.12
CA HIS A 71 6.97 12.31 10.73
C HIS A 71 7.14 13.55 9.85
N LEU A 72 7.34 13.38 8.53
CA LEU A 72 7.48 14.49 7.60
C LEU A 72 6.21 15.35 7.53
N TYR A 73 5.02 14.70 7.58
CA TYR A 73 3.76 15.42 7.62
C TYR A 73 3.51 16.13 8.96
N ALA A 74 3.81 15.49 10.10
CA ALA A 74 3.71 16.13 11.41
C ALA A 74 4.64 17.35 11.53
N LYS A 75 5.87 17.26 11.00
CA LYS A 75 6.83 18.36 10.97
C LYS A 75 6.34 19.52 10.08
N LYS A 76 5.74 19.22 8.92
CA LYS A 76 5.17 20.24 8.03
C LYS A 76 4.00 20.99 8.67
N SER A 77 3.16 20.30 9.45
CA SER A 77 2.08 20.95 10.22
C SER A 77 2.63 21.91 11.28
N THR A 78 3.68 21.49 12.01
CA THR A 78 4.29 22.31 13.08
C THR A 78 4.91 23.60 12.51
N HIS A 79 5.63 23.49 11.39
CA HIS A 79 6.28 24.64 10.75
C HIS A 79 5.28 25.64 10.13
N ALA A 80 4.11 25.18 9.69
CA ALA A 80 3.05 26.06 9.21
C ALA A 80 2.41 26.85 10.37
N SER A 81 2.24 26.22 11.53
CA SER A 81 1.73 26.87 12.75
C SER A 81 2.68 27.96 13.26
N ASP A 82 3.99 27.74 13.21
CA ASP A 82 4.99 28.73 13.65
C ASP A 82 5.10 29.95 12.71
N LEU A 83 4.83 29.76 11.41
CA LEU A 83 4.82 30.84 10.41
C LEU A 83 3.59 31.76 10.53
N GLU A 84 2.43 31.24 10.97
CA GLU A 84 1.26 32.08 11.26
C GLU A 84 1.41 32.87 12.58
N LEU A 85 2.14 32.34 13.57
CA LEU A 85 2.39 33.02 14.85
C LEU A 85 3.35 34.21 14.75
N GLN A 86 4.21 34.28 13.72
CA GLN A 86 5.11 35.42 13.50
C GLN A 86 4.55 36.49 12.54
N ALA A 87 3.42 36.25 11.89
CA ALA A 87 2.88 37.17 10.88
C ALA A 87 1.97 38.29 11.45
N ASN A 88 1.77 38.38 12.78
CA ASN A 88 0.89 39.40 13.34
C ASN A 88 1.47 40.18 14.56
N PRO A 89 2.27 41.23 14.33
CA PRO A 89 2.58 42.22 15.34
C PRO A 89 1.87 43.55 15.04
N SER A 90 0.55 43.66 15.24
CA SER A 90 -0.14 44.96 15.50
C SER A 90 -1.65 44.81 15.70
N ASN A 91 -2.15 44.93 16.93
CA ASN A 91 -2.74 46.17 17.44
C ASN A 91 -3.41 45.93 18.81
N SER A 92 -3.00 46.74 19.79
CA SER A 92 -3.60 46.85 21.11
C SER A 92 -4.93 47.60 21.07
N ASN A 93 -5.91 47.07 21.83
CA ASN A 93 -7.06 47.72 22.49
C ASN A 93 -8.44 47.21 22.05
N SER A 94 -9.02 46.31 22.86
CA SER A 94 -10.38 46.47 23.40
C SER A 94 -10.69 45.37 24.42
N LEU A 95 -11.18 45.80 25.58
CA LEU A 95 -11.51 45.03 26.77
C LEU A 95 -12.92 44.40 26.66
N SER A 96 -13.08 43.17 27.20
CA SER A 96 -14.34 42.43 27.55
C SER A 96 -15.31 42.11 26.40
N SER A 97 -15.97 40.95 26.26
CA SER A 97 -16.39 39.88 27.18
C SER A 97 -16.78 38.61 26.39
N ASP A 98 -16.63 37.42 27.00
CA ASP A 98 -17.26 36.12 26.66
C ASP A 98 -17.35 35.67 25.19
N ALA A 99 -16.39 34.86 24.75
CA ALA A 99 -16.57 33.90 23.66
C ALA A 99 -15.71 32.65 23.88
N LYS A 100 -16.35 31.47 23.78
CA LYS A 100 -15.74 30.13 23.80
C LYS A 100 -14.46 30.06 22.94
N PRO A 101 -13.40 29.37 23.38
CA PRO A 101 -12.24 29.14 22.52
C PRO A 101 -12.60 28.21 21.36
N GLN A 102 -12.19 28.66 20.19
CA GLN A 102 -12.42 28.18 18.84
C GLN A 102 -11.49 26.99 18.55
N ASP A 103 -12.06 25.77 18.42
CA ASP A 103 -11.38 24.50 18.09
C ASP A 103 -11.32 24.23 16.56
N ASN A 104 -11.18 25.28 15.74
CA ASN A 104 -11.16 25.11 14.27
C ASN A 104 -9.78 24.72 13.72
N GLY A 105 -8.68 25.23 14.29
CA GLY A 105 -7.32 24.97 13.79
C GLY A 105 -6.84 23.53 14.03
N SER A 106 -7.15 22.96 15.19
CA SER A 106 -6.87 21.57 15.57
C SER A 106 -7.64 20.56 14.70
N ARG A 107 -8.89 20.86 14.35
CA ARG A 107 -9.73 20.01 13.50
C ARG A 107 -9.32 20.05 12.03
N GLU A 108 -8.85 21.18 11.53
CA GLU A 108 -8.31 21.30 10.17
C GLU A 108 -6.93 20.64 10.04
N ALA A 109 -6.07 20.77 11.05
CA ALA A 109 -4.78 20.08 11.12
C ALA A 109 -4.95 18.56 11.28
N GLN A 110 -5.87 18.10 12.14
CA GLN A 110 -6.22 16.67 12.24
C GLN A 110 -6.86 16.14 10.95
N ALA A 111 -7.79 16.87 10.33
CA ALA A 111 -8.42 16.44 9.08
C ALA A 111 -7.44 16.41 7.90
N SER A 112 -6.47 17.33 7.84
CA SER A 112 -5.41 17.33 6.83
C SER A 112 -4.37 16.25 7.08
N PHE A 113 -4.03 15.97 8.34
CA PHE A 113 -3.20 14.83 8.74
C PHE A 113 -3.86 13.49 8.36
N THR A 114 -5.10 13.23 8.79
CA THR A 114 -5.85 12.00 8.45
C THR A 114 -6.02 11.83 6.93
N ARG A 115 -6.24 12.93 6.20
CA ARG A 115 -6.33 12.92 4.73
C ARG A 115 -4.98 12.62 4.08
N ALA A 116 -3.88 13.18 4.58
CA ALA A 116 -2.53 12.90 4.09
C ALA A 116 -2.07 11.47 4.38
N THR A 117 -2.35 10.94 5.59
CA THR A 117 -2.10 9.53 5.92
C THR A 117 -2.89 8.62 4.99
N SER A 118 -4.19 8.91 4.76
CA SER A 118 -5.00 8.14 3.82
C SER A 118 -4.52 8.20 2.36
N LEU A 119 -3.95 9.33 1.91
CA LEU A 119 -3.31 9.41 0.59
C LEU A 119 -2.02 8.60 0.54
N GLY A 120 -1.17 8.72 1.58
CA GLY A 120 0.06 7.95 1.70
C GLY A 120 -0.21 6.45 1.64
N ASP A 121 -1.18 5.97 2.42
CA ASP A 121 -1.57 4.57 2.46
C ASP A 121 -2.08 4.07 1.11
N SER A 122 -2.86 4.89 0.40
CA SER A 122 -3.32 4.56 -0.97
C SER A 122 -2.14 4.45 -1.93
N VAL A 123 -1.24 5.44 -1.91
CA VAL A 123 -0.07 5.50 -2.80
C VAL A 123 0.86 4.33 -2.54
N LEU A 124 1.14 3.99 -1.28
CA LEU A 124 1.98 2.86 -0.92
C LEU A 124 1.35 1.53 -1.34
N LEU A 125 0.04 1.36 -1.15
CA LEU A 125 -0.70 0.19 -1.62
C LEU A 125 -0.63 0.06 -3.15
N ILE A 126 -0.86 1.16 -3.89
CA ILE A 126 -0.80 1.16 -5.36
C ILE A 126 0.63 0.88 -5.84
N ALA A 127 1.63 1.50 -5.23
CA ALA A 127 3.03 1.29 -5.57
C ALA A 127 3.43 -0.17 -5.35
N ALA A 128 3.11 -0.74 -4.18
CA ALA A 128 3.36 -2.14 -3.88
C ALA A 128 2.73 -3.07 -4.93
N LEU A 129 1.46 -2.84 -5.27
CA LEU A 129 0.75 -3.63 -6.30
C LEU A 129 1.37 -3.46 -7.69
N CYS A 130 1.79 -2.25 -8.06
CA CYS A 130 2.42 -2.01 -9.35
C CYS A 130 3.78 -2.72 -9.44
N PHE A 131 4.64 -2.60 -8.42
CA PHE A 131 5.94 -3.27 -8.40
C PHE A 131 5.80 -4.79 -8.47
N HIS A 132 4.89 -5.35 -7.67
CA HIS A 132 4.59 -6.76 -7.71
C HIS A 132 4.12 -7.21 -9.11
N SER A 133 3.19 -6.49 -9.72
CA SER A 133 2.68 -6.75 -11.07
C SER A 133 3.77 -6.63 -12.15
N VAL A 134 4.80 -5.79 -11.96
CA VAL A 134 6.00 -5.76 -12.81
C VAL A 134 6.80 -7.06 -12.66
N PHE A 135 7.09 -7.51 -11.43
CA PHE A 135 7.87 -8.74 -11.20
C PHE A 135 7.17 -9.99 -11.73
N GLU A 136 5.84 -10.08 -11.60
CA GLU A 136 5.05 -11.13 -12.27
C GLU A 136 5.20 -11.09 -13.78
N GLY A 137 5.17 -9.90 -14.37
CA GLY A 137 5.41 -9.73 -15.79
C GLY A 137 6.80 -10.20 -16.20
N ILE A 138 7.82 -9.85 -15.41
CA ILE A 138 9.21 -10.30 -15.65
C ILE A 138 9.27 -11.83 -15.64
N ALA A 139 8.65 -12.48 -14.66
CA ALA A 139 8.60 -13.95 -14.56
C ALA A 139 7.98 -14.61 -15.82
N ILE A 140 6.89 -14.03 -16.35
CA ILE A 140 6.31 -14.49 -17.62
C ILE A 140 7.29 -14.28 -18.79
N GLY A 141 7.99 -13.14 -18.80
CA GLY A 141 8.91 -12.75 -19.87
C GLY A 141 10.20 -13.57 -19.94
N VAL A 142 10.67 -14.11 -18.81
CA VAL A 142 11.88 -14.96 -18.71
C VAL A 142 11.55 -16.46 -18.77
N ALA A 143 10.30 -16.83 -19.05
CA ALA A 143 9.90 -18.23 -19.08
C ALA A 143 10.67 -19.02 -20.16
N GLU A 144 11.26 -20.15 -19.76
CA GLU A 144 12.15 -20.97 -20.62
C GLU A 144 11.48 -21.45 -21.92
N THR A 145 10.18 -21.77 -21.84
CA THR A 145 9.41 -22.25 -22.99
C THR A 145 8.16 -21.42 -23.21
N LYS A 146 7.72 -21.39 -24.47
CA LYS A 146 6.43 -20.77 -24.84
C LYS A 146 5.27 -21.38 -24.05
N ALA A 147 5.31 -22.69 -23.78
CA ALA A 147 4.25 -23.36 -23.04
C ALA A 147 4.21 -22.89 -21.58
N ASP A 148 5.37 -22.64 -20.97
CA ASP A 148 5.46 -22.17 -19.59
C ASP A 148 5.06 -20.71 -19.47
N ALA A 149 5.42 -19.88 -20.46
CA ALA A 149 4.92 -18.50 -20.57
C ALA A 149 3.39 -18.46 -20.64
N TRP A 150 2.77 -19.33 -21.45
CA TRP A 150 1.30 -19.42 -21.57
C TRP A 150 0.64 -19.91 -20.28
N ARG A 151 1.24 -20.87 -19.59
CA ARG A 151 0.76 -21.36 -18.28
C ARG A 151 0.84 -20.26 -17.22
N ALA A 152 2.01 -19.60 -17.12
CA ALA A 152 2.23 -18.49 -16.21
C ALA A 152 1.24 -17.35 -16.48
N LEU A 153 1.03 -16.99 -17.75
CA LEU A 153 0.06 -15.96 -18.14
C LEU A 153 -1.37 -16.31 -17.72
N TRP A 154 -1.81 -17.56 -17.91
CA TRP A 154 -3.16 -17.98 -17.52
C TRP A 154 -3.36 -17.92 -16.00
N THR A 155 -2.40 -18.46 -15.25
CA THR A 155 -2.38 -18.37 -13.78
C THR A 155 -2.41 -16.92 -13.33
N VAL A 156 -1.61 -16.06 -13.99
CA VAL A 156 -1.50 -14.64 -13.64
C VAL A 156 -2.80 -13.88 -13.89
N CYS A 157 -3.45 -14.14 -15.03
CA CYS A 157 -4.72 -13.53 -15.36
C CYS A 157 -5.81 -13.86 -14.34
N LEU A 158 -5.85 -15.10 -13.85
CA LEU A 158 -6.85 -15.52 -12.87
C LEU A 158 -6.68 -14.78 -11.53
N HIS A 159 -5.46 -14.71 -10.98
CA HIS A 159 -5.25 -14.01 -9.71
C HIS A 159 -5.40 -12.49 -9.87
N LYS A 160 -5.06 -11.93 -11.04
CA LYS A 160 -5.16 -10.48 -11.29
C LYS A 160 -6.58 -9.96 -11.22
N ILE A 161 -7.57 -10.78 -11.57
CA ILE A 161 -8.98 -10.41 -11.42
C ILE A 161 -9.31 -10.21 -9.94
N PHE A 162 -8.92 -11.17 -9.09
CA PHE A 162 -9.15 -11.06 -7.65
C PHE A 162 -8.37 -9.91 -7.03
N ALA A 163 -7.11 -9.72 -7.42
CA ALA A 163 -6.28 -8.60 -6.97
C ALA A 163 -6.87 -7.24 -7.41
N ALA A 164 -7.36 -7.12 -8.64
CA ALA A 164 -7.98 -5.90 -9.16
C ALA A 164 -9.30 -5.59 -8.45
N VAL A 165 -10.12 -6.60 -8.13
CA VAL A 165 -11.35 -6.43 -7.35
C VAL A 165 -11.02 -5.98 -5.92
N ALA A 166 -10.07 -6.65 -5.27
CA ALA A 166 -9.60 -6.31 -3.93
C ALA A 166 -9.05 -4.87 -3.86
N MET A 167 -8.20 -4.49 -4.84
CA MET A 167 -7.69 -3.13 -5.00
C MET A 167 -8.83 -2.13 -5.26
N GLY A 168 -9.78 -2.46 -6.13
CA GLY A 168 -10.92 -1.59 -6.42
C GLY A 168 -11.72 -1.27 -5.17
N ILE A 169 -11.96 -2.26 -4.31
CA ILE A 169 -12.64 -2.06 -3.03
C ILE A 169 -11.79 -1.23 -2.06
N ALA A 170 -10.49 -1.51 -1.96
CA ALA A 170 -9.58 -0.74 -1.10
C ALA A 170 -9.52 0.74 -1.51
N LEU A 171 -9.39 1.02 -2.80
CA LEU A 171 -9.32 2.38 -3.34
C LEU A 171 -10.64 3.14 -3.19
N LEU A 172 -11.79 2.47 -3.37
CA LEU A 172 -13.11 3.07 -3.13
C LEU A 172 -13.28 3.56 -1.68
N ARG A 173 -12.53 2.99 -0.74
CA ARG A 173 -12.59 3.31 0.69
C ARG A 173 -11.53 4.32 1.14
N MET A 174 -10.44 4.48 0.38
CA MET A 174 -9.29 5.30 0.73
C MET A 174 -9.22 6.71 0.07
N MET A 175 -10.36 7.31 -0.38
CA MET A 175 -10.62 8.75 -0.72
C MET A 175 -10.66 9.14 -2.24
N PRO A 176 -10.89 10.42 -2.67
CA PRO A 176 -11.70 11.59 -2.22
C PRO A 176 -12.72 12.03 -3.33
N ALA A 177 -13.23 13.28 -3.33
CA ALA A 177 -14.31 13.91 -4.13
C ALA A 177 -14.51 13.55 -5.63
N ARG A 178 -13.57 12.85 -6.29
CA ARG A 178 -13.68 12.31 -7.66
C ARG A 178 -13.28 10.82 -7.72
N PRO A 179 -14.09 9.92 -7.13
CA PRO A 179 -13.69 8.54 -6.88
C PRO A 179 -13.42 7.73 -8.16
N LEU A 180 -14.13 8.02 -9.26
CA LEU A 180 -14.01 7.22 -10.49
C LEU A 180 -12.76 7.53 -11.32
N LEU A 181 -12.36 8.81 -11.42
CA LEU A 181 -11.21 9.22 -12.23
C LEU A 181 -9.88 8.80 -11.59
N SER A 182 -9.73 9.00 -10.28
CA SER A 182 -8.54 8.55 -9.56
C SER A 182 -8.45 7.02 -9.53
N SER A 183 -9.57 6.33 -9.27
CA SER A 183 -9.62 4.87 -9.31
C SER A 183 -9.28 4.32 -10.70
N ALA A 184 -9.81 4.91 -11.78
CA ALA A 184 -9.46 4.54 -13.15
C ALA A 184 -7.96 4.75 -13.45
N THR A 185 -7.38 5.84 -12.97
CA THR A 185 -5.95 6.14 -13.16
C THR A 185 -5.07 5.09 -12.46
N TYR A 186 -5.40 4.74 -11.21
CA TYR A 186 -4.67 3.72 -10.46
C TYR A 186 -4.86 2.32 -11.02
N ALA A 187 -6.08 1.98 -11.45
CA ALA A 187 -6.37 0.73 -12.15
C ALA A 187 -5.58 0.62 -13.47
N PHE A 188 -5.46 1.72 -14.21
CA PHE A 188 -4.65 1.76 -15.42
C PHE A 188 -3.15 1.55 -15.12
N ALA A 189 -2.61 2.20 -14.08
CA ALA A 189 -1.23 2.02 -13.65
C ALA A 189 -0.95 0.55 -13.25
N PHE A 190 -1.87 -0.10 -12.55
CA PHE A 190 -1.78 -1.52 -12.22
C PHE A 190 -1.96 -2.45 -13.44
N ALA A 191 -2.77 -2.07 -14.41
CA ALA A 191 -2.99 -2.86 -15.62
C ALA A 191 -1.76 -2.86 -16.54
N ILE A 192 -1.10 -1.70 -16.71
CA ILE A 192 0.06 -1.56 -17.60
C ILE A 192 1.36 -2.12 -17.02
N SER A 193 1.46 -2.27 -15.69
CA SER A 193 2.69 -2.73 -15.05
C SER A 193 3.10 -4.15 -15.42
N THR A 194 2.17 -5.09 -15.64
CA THR A 194 2.54 -6.44 -16.12
C THR A 194 3.03 -6.47 -17.56
N PRO A 195 2.35 -5.85 -18.55
CA PRO A 195 2.92 -5.71 -19.88
C PRO A 195 4.32 -5.10 -19.89
N ILE A 196 4.57 -4.09 -19.03
CA ILE A 196 5.91 -3.51 -18.84
C ILE A 196 6.87 -4.57 -18.30
N GLY A 197 6.48 -5.31 -17.26
CA GLY A 197 7.27 -6.41 -16.71
C GLY A 197 7.60 -7.48 -17.74
N VAL A 198 6.64 -7.90 -18.56
CA VAL A 198 6.85 -8.90 -19.64
C VAL A 198 7.88 -8.38 -20.64
N ALA A 199 7.76 -7.13 -21.06
CA ALA A 199 8.73 -6.53 -21.97
C ALA A 199 10.14 -6.49 -21.36
N ILE A 200 10.25 -6.13 -20.08
CA ILE A 200 11.53 -6.16 -19.34
C ILE A 200 12.06 -7.59 -19.24
N GLY A 201 11.22 -8.58 -18.92
CA GLY A 201 11.59 -9.99 -18.81
C GLY A 201 12.15 -10.55 -20.12
N ILE A 202 11.50 -10.26 -21.26
CA ILE A 202 12.00 -10.65 -22.58
C ILE A 202 13.38 -10.03 -22.87
N VAL A 203 13.61 -8.78 -22.47
CA VAL A 203 14.92 -8.14 -22.62
C VAL A 203 15.97 -8.80 -21.72
N ILE A 204 15.63 -9.11 -20.46
CA ILE A 204 16.51 -9.79 -19.50
C ILE A 204 16.90 -11.17 -20.02
N ASP A 205 15.93 -11.96 -20.48
CA ASP A 205 16.12 -13.29 -21.07
C ASP A 205 17.12 -13.24 -22.24
N SER A 206 17.02 -12.21 -23.08
CA SER A 206 17.91 -12.05 -24.24
C SER A 206 19.33 -11.56 -23.90
N THR A 207 19.57 -11.04 -22.69
CA THR A 207 20.83 -10.32 -22.34
C THR A 207 21.57 -10.88 -21.12
N THR A 208 20.93 -11.68 -20.28
CA THR A 208 21.44 -12.07 -18.96
C THR A 208 21.67 -13.58 -18.89
N GLN A 209 22.71 -14.01 -18.16
CA GLN A 209 22.84 -15.40 -17.71
C GLN A 209 21.76 -15.65 -16.64
N GLY A 210 20.92 -16.69 -16.81
CA GLY A 210 19.70 -16.91 -16.02
C GLY A 210 19.85 -16.71 -14.50
N GLN A 211 20.97 -17.15 -13.94
CA GLN A 211 21.26 -17.08 -12.51
C GLN A 211 21.15 -15.66 -11.91
N VAL A 212 21.57 -14.60 -12.61
CA VAL A 212 21.47 -13.22 -12.09
C VAL A 212 20.01 -12.75 -12.06
N ALA A 213 19.21 -13.15 -13.05
CA ALA A 213 17.79 -12.84 -13.09
C ALA A 213 17.05 -13.54 -11.92
N ASP A 214 17.42 -14.78 -11.62
CA ASP A 214 16.86 -15.56 -10.51
C ASP A 214 17.18 -14.93 -9.16
N TRP A 215 18.41 -14.43 -8.93
CA TRP A 215 18.76 -13.71 -7.70
C TRP A 215 17.91 -12.44 -7.54
N ILE A 216 17.75 -11.66 -8.61
CA ILE A 216 16.93 -10.45 -8.57
C ILE A 216 15.48 -10.80 -8.29
N PHE A 217 14.96 -11.85 -8.92
CA PHE A 217 13.60 -12.34 -8.71
C PHE A 217 13.39 -12.79 -7.26
N ALA A 218 14.23 -13.69 -6.75
CA ALA A 218 14.13 -14.22 -5.40
C ALA A 218 14.20 -13.12 -4.33
N ILE A 219 15.12 -12.17 -4.47
CA ILE A 219 15.26 -11.04 -3.55
C ILE A 219 14.03 -10.14 -3.59
N SER A 220 13.61 -9.76 -4.80
CA SER A 220 12.48 -8.86 -5.00
C SER A 220 11.18 -9.46 -4.47
N MET A 221 10.96 -10.75 -4.71
CA MET A 221 9.77 -11.47 -4.28
C MET A 221 9.73 -11.63 -2.74
N GLY A 222 10.88 -11.91 -2.12
CA GLY A 222 11.02 -11.94 -0.66
C GLY A 222 10.71 -10.59 -0.02
N LEU A 223 11.26 -9.48 -0.55
CA LEU A 223 10.95 -8.14 -0.05
C LEU A 223 9.47 -7.77 -0.29
N ALA A 224 8.93 -8.07 -1.46
CA ALA A 224 7.53 -7.82 -1.80
C ALA A 224 6.57 -8.56 -0.87
N CYS A 225 6.90 -9.79 -0.44
CA CYS A 225 6.15 -10.54 0.55
C CYS A 225 5.98 -9.72 1.84
N GLY A 226 7.08 -9.18 2.37
CA GLY A 226 7.07 -8.33 3.55
C GLY A 226 6.20 -7.07 3.41
N VAL A 227 6.32 -6.39 2.27
CA VAL A 227 5.51 -5.20 1.94
C VAL A 227 4.02 -5.55 1.92
N PHE A 228 3.64 -6.66 1.28
CA PHE A 228 2.24 -7.07 1.17
C PHE A 228 1.66 -7.53 2.52
N ILE A 229 2.45 -8.21 3.35
CA ILE A 229 2.02 -8.54 4.72
C ILE A 229 1.74 -7.24 5.49
N TYR A 230 2.64 -6.25 5.42
CA TYR A 230 2.47 -4.97 6.08
C TYR A 230 1.20 -4.25 5.61
N VAL A 231 1.02 -4.09 4.29
CA VAL A 231 -0.15 -3.42 3.71
C VAL A 231 -1.45 -4.15 4.08
N SER A 232 -1.46 -5.48 4.03
CA SER A 232 -2.64 -6.28 4.37
C SER A 232 -3.08 -6.07 5.82
N ILE A 233 -2.14 -6.10 6.76
CA ILE A 233 -2.44 -5.97 8.19
C ILE A 233 -2.71 -4.50 8.55
N ASN A 234 -1.80 -3.61 8.20
CA ASN A 234 -1.77 -2.26 8.73
C ASN A 234 -2.62 -1.28 7.91
N HIS A 235 -2.81 -1.50 6.60
CA HIS A 235 -3.55 -0.57 5.75
C HIS A 235 -4.95 -1.07 5.38
N LEU A 236 -5.18 -2.39 5.37
CA LEU A 236 -6.48 -2.98 5.04
C LEU A 236 -7.24 -3.50 6.28
N LEU A 237 -6.65 -4.43 7.05
CA LEU A 237 -7.30 -5.04 8.23
C LEU A 237 -7.57 -4.02 9.33
N SER A 238 -6.57 -3.21 9.71
CA SER A 238 -6.70 -2.22 10.79
C SER A 238 -7.85 -1.22 10.53
N LYS A 239 -8.02 -0.77 9.27
CA LYS A 239 -9.08 0.15 8.85
C LYS A 239 -10.46 -0.52 8.70
N GLY A 240 -10.48 -1.84 8.62
CA GLY A 240 -11.70 -2.66 8.66
C GLY A 240 -12.24 -2.90 10.07
N TYR A 241 -11.40 -2.76 11.10
CA TYR A 241 -11.76 -3.05 12.48
C TYR A 241 -12.37 -1.83 13.19
N LYS A 242 -13.63 -1.95 13.65
CA LYS A 242 -14.25 -1.00 14.57
C LYS A 242 -14.55 -1.74 15.89
N PRO A 243 -13.88 -1.43 17.01
CA PRO A 243 -14.17 -2.08 18.28
C PRO A 243 -15.61 -1.75 18.73
N LEU A 244 -16.36 -2.79 19.13
CA LEU A 244 -17.75 -2.64 19.59
C LEU A 244 -17.84 -1.93 20.94
N ASN A 245 -16.80 -2.04 21.78
CA ASN A 245 -16.69 -1.40 23.08
C ASN A 245 -15.34 -0.69 23.19
N LYS A 246 -15.31 0.48 23.85
CA LYS A 246 -14.05 1.18 24.14
C LYS A 246 -13.19 0.34 25.09
N VAL A 247 -11.92 0.14 24.75
CA VAL A 247 -10.97 -0.64 25.53
C VAL A 247 -10.09 0.31 26.35
N ALA A 248 -9.50 -0.15 27.46
CA ALA A 248 -8.69 0.69 28.36
C ALA A 248 -7.50 1.40 27.67
N VAL A 249 -7.05 0.91 26.51
CA VAL A 249 -6.00 1.52 25.68
C VAL A 249 -6.50 2.78 24.94
N ASP A 250 -7.81 2.88 24.69
CA ASP A 250 -8.44 4.05 24.04
C ASP A 250 -8.66 5.22 25.00
N THR A 251 -8.53 4.98 26.31
CA THR A 251 -8.59 6.01 27.35
C THR A 251 -7.17 6.40 27.74
N PRO A 252 -6.63 7.52 27.25
CA PRO A 252 -5.28 7.91 27.61
C PRO A 252 -5.26 8.24 29.11
N ARG A 253 -4.50 7.45 29.88
CA ARG A 253 -4.23 7.72 31.30
C ARG A 253 -3.08 8.71 31.43
N TYR A 254 -3.24 9.92 30.92
CA TYR A 254 -2.40 11.03 31.37
C TYR A 254 -3.12 11.73 32.53
N ARG A 255 -2.42 11.87 33.65
CA ARG A 255 -2.77 12.78 34.75
C ARG A 255 -2.05 14.09 34.53
#